data_AF-A0A820MHS3-F1
#
_entry.id   AF-A0A820MHS3-F1
#
_cell.length_a   1.000
_cell.length_b   1.000
_cell.length_c   1.000
_cell.angle_alpha   90.00
_cell.angle_beta   90.00
_cell.angle_gamma   90.00
#
_symmetry.space_group_name_H-M   'P 1'
#
loop_
_entity.id
_entity.type
_entity.pdbx_description
1 polymer ?
#
loop_
_entity_poly.entity_id
_entity_poly.type
_entity_poly.pdbx_seq_one_letter_code
_entity_poly.pdbx_strand_id
1 'polypeptide(L)'
;FNPNQFHITSWVRDPVGIYHPFVFDFEKKFLDKTYADNIYTWWHKWWWLSIVYSIIYVGFIYYGRSLMEKRERYELRLPLILWNLSLALFSIFGMIRCVPEMIYALYKEGLQYTICNNSNIYGITGFWITIFCISK
;
A
#
# COMPACT_ATOMS: atom_id res chain seq x y z
N PHE A 1 2.14 20.34 0.25
CA PHE A 1 1.72 19.70 1.51
C PHE A 1 0.47 20.43 1.97
N ASN A 2 -0.72 19.83 1.86
CA ASN A 2 -1.97 20.47 2.26
C ASN A 2 -2.26 20.07 3.72
N PRO A 3 -2.15 20.99 4.70
CA PRO A 3 -2.32 20.65 6.13
C PRO A 3 -3.72 20.14 6.46
N ASN A 4 -4.70 20.37 5.58
CA ASN A 4 -6.08 19.92 5.75
C ASN A 4 -6.30 18.42 5.47
N GLN A 5 -5.26 17.64 5.17
CA GLN A 5 -5.39 16.18 4.95
C GLN A 5 -5.27 15.33 6.22
N PHE A 6 -4.84 15.93 7.33
CA PHE A 6 -4.67 15.24 8.61
C PHE A 6 -5.91 15.34 9.51
N HIS A 7 -7.06 15.78 8.99
CA HIS A 7 -8.28 15.80 9.79
C HIS A 7 -8.73 14.36 10.02
N ILE A 8 -8.86 14.00 11.29
CA ILE A 8 -9.33 12.68 11.70
C ILE A 8 -10.83 12.79 11.89
N THR A 9 -11.60 12.00 11.17
CA THR A 9 -13.03 11.83 11.49
C THR A 9 -13.25 10.50 12.15
N SER A 10 -14.06 10.53 13.20
CA SER A 10 -14.48 9.36 13.93
C SER A 10 -15.74 8.75 13.32
N TRP A 11 -15.89 7.43 13.49
CA TRP A 11 -17.12 6.69 13.18
C TRP A 11 -17.55 6.75 11.72
N VAL A 12 -16.60 6.49 10.82
CA VAL A 12 -16.91 6.35 9.39
C VAL A 12 -17.26 4.90 9.10
N ARG A 13 -18.39 4.69 8.40
CA ARG A 13 -18.82 3.39 7.90
C ARG A 13 -18.15 3.14 6.56
N ASP A 14 -17.47 2.01 6.43
CA ASP A 14 -16.91 1.57 5.15
C ASP A 14 -17.99 0.94 4.24
N PRO A 15 -17.67 0.65 2.96
CA PRO A 15 -18.62 -0.01 2.05
C PRO A 15 -19.03 -1.42 2.50
N VAL A 16 -18.25 -2.07 3.37
CA VAL A 16 -18.47 -3.42 3.90
C VAL A 16 -19.35 -3.43 5.16
N GLY A 17 -19.61 -2.25 5.75
CA GLY A 17 -20.49 -2.05 6.91
C GLY A 17 -19.79 -2.07 8.28
N ILE A 18 -18.46 -2.10 8.32
CA ILE A 18 -17.58 -1.97 9.48
C ILE A 18 -17.43 -0.49 9.86
N TYR A 19 -17.42 -0.24 11.17
CA TYR A 19 -17.20 1.09 11.73
C TYR A 19 -15.73 1.26 12.08
N HIS A 20 -15.11 2.30 11.54
CA HIS A 20 -13.75 2.67 11.90
C HIS A 20 -13.76 3.88 12.85
N PRO A 21 -13.15 3.76 14.05
CA PRO A 21 -13.15 4.84 15.03
C PRO A 21 -12.23 6.00 14.61
N PHE A 22 -11.24 5.77 13.74
CA PHE A 22 -10.29 6.78 13.30
C PHE A 22 -9.97 6.63 11.80
N VAL A 23 -10.49 7.55 10.99
CA VAL A 23 -10.25 7.56 9.53
C VAL A 23 -9.63 8.88 9.12
N PHE A 24 -8.51 8.80 8.39
CA PHE A 24 -7.85 9.95 7.82
C PHE A 24 -8.51 10.39 6.50
N ASP A 25 -8.43 11.68 6.15
CA ASP A 25 -9.06 12.19 4.92
C ASP A 25 -8.51 11.57 3.64
N PHE A 26 -7.24 11.13 3.64
CA PHE A 26 -6.69 10.43 2.49
C PHE A 26 -7.28 9.03 2.34
N GLU A 27 -7.59 8.33 3.44
CA GLU A 27 -8.25 7.01 3.41
C GLU A 27 -9.70 7.16 2.92
N LYS A 28 -10.37 8.27 3.28
CA LYS A 28 -11.75 8.54 2.84
C LYS A 28 -11.91 8.58 1.34
N LYS A 29 -10.90 9.03 0.60
CA LYS A 29 -10.97 9.08 -0.87
C LYS A 29 -11.22 7.69 -1.45
N PHE A 30 -10.70 6.64 -0.81
CA PHE A 30 -10.91 5.24 -1.21
C PHE A 30 -12.26 4.65 -0.76
N LEU A 31 -13.03 5.37 0.07
CA LEU A 31 -14.44 5.02 0.34
C LEU A 31 -15.33 5.29 -0.87
N ASP A 32 -14.97 6.28 -1.70
CA ASP A 32 -15.65 6.52 -2.97
C ASP A 32 -15.28 5.41 -3.96
N LYS A 33 -16.28 4.58 -4.29
CA LYS A 33 -16.12 3.46 -5.21
C LYS A 33 -15.62 3.92 -6.58
N THR A 34 -16.08 5.08 -7.06
CA THR A 34 -15.64 5.62 -8.35
C THR A 34 -14.16 5.97 -8.32
N TYR A 35 -13.65 6.51 -7.21
CA TYR A 35 -12.23 6.79 -7.06
C TYR A 35 -11.39 5.50 -7.00
N ALA A 36 -11.83 4.49 -6.24
CA ALA A 36 -11.15 3.21 -6.16
C ALA A 36 -11.12 2.47 -7.51
N ASP A 37 -12.24 2.44 -8.25
CA ASP A 37 -12.33 1.83 -9.57
C ASP A 37 -11.43 2.56 -10.60
N ASN A 38 -11.33 3.89 -10.53
CA ASN A 38 -10.42 4.67 -11.38
C ASN A 38 -8.96 4.30 -11.14
N ILE A 39 -8.56 4.08 -9.88
CA ILE A 39 -7.21 3.63 -9.56
C ILE A 39 -7.02 2.21 -10.11
N TYR A 40 -7.91 1.28 -9.78
CA TYR A 40 -7.78 -0.11 -10.22
C TYR A 40 -7.69 -0.25 -11.76
N THR A 41 -8.53 0.46 -12.49
CA THR A 41 -8.50 0.50 -13.96
C THR A 41 -7.21 1.12 -14.50
N TRP A 42 -6.67 2.14 -13.83
CA TRP A 42 -5.35 2.69 -14.15
C TRP A 42 -4.25 1.65 -13.97
N TRP A 43 -4.21 0.95 -12.83
CA TRP A 43 -3.25 -0.12 -12.57
C TRP A 43 -3.32 -1.22 -13.64
N HIS A 44 -4.54 -1.65 -13.98
CA HIS A 44 -4.75 -2.68 -14.99
C HIS A 44 -4.35 -2.21 -16.39
N LYS A 45 -4.58 -0.94 -16.74
CA LYS A 45 -4.18 -0.37 -18.02
C LYS A 45 -2.65 -0.27 -18.17
N TRP A 46 -1.97 0.04 -17.08
CA TRP A 46 -0.52 0.31 -17.07
C TRP A 46 0.31 -0.81 -16.44
N TRP A 47 -0.21 -2.04 -16.41
CA TRP A 47 0.46 -3.21 -15.81
C TRP A 47 1.90 -3.41 -16.32
N TRP A 48 2.17 -3.07 -17.59
CA TRP A 48 3.47 -3.18 -18.24
C TRP A 48 4.54 -2.21 -17.68
N LEU A 49 4.13 -1.12 -17.02
CA LEU A 49 5.08 -0.19 -16.38
C LEU A 49 5.94 -0.91 -15.32
N SER A 50 5.36 -1.88 -14.59
CA SER A 50 6.08 -2.67 -13.59
C SER A 50 7.27 -3.42 -14.20
N ILE A 51 7.11 -3.94 -15.43
CA ILE A 51 8.18 -4.64 -16.16
C ILE A 51 9.26 -3.64 -16.57
N VAL A 52 8.86 -2.47 -17.08
CA VAL A 52 9.81 -1.43 -17.50
C VAL A 52 10.64 -0.93 -16.31
N TYR A 53 10.00 -0.63 -15.17
CA TYR A 53 10.72 -0.26 -13.96
C TYR A 53 11.67 -1.36 -13.48
N SER A 54 11.28 -2.63 -13.57
CA SER A 54 12.14 -3.76 -13.21
C SER A 54 13.38 -3.86 -14.11
N ILE A 55 13.21 -3.71 -15.43
CA ILE A 55 14.33 -3.73 -16.40
C ILE A 55 15.27 -2.55 -16.14
N ILE A 56 14.72 -1.36 -15.93
CA ILE A 56 15.49 -0.16 -15.61
C ILE A 56 16.28 -0.36 -14.31
N TYR A 57 15.65 -0.90 -13.26
CA TYR A 57 16.30 -1.20 -11.98
C TYR A 57 17.48 -2.15 -12.14
N VAL A 58 17.33 -3.25 -12.89
CA VAL A 58 18.42 -4.19 -13.18
C VAL A 58 19.54 -3.51 -13.97
N GLY A 59 19.19 -2.67 -14.96
CA GLY A 59 20.16 -1.88 -15.72
C GLY A 59 20.96 -0.93 -14.83
N PHE A 60 20.30 -0.23 -13.90
CA PHE A 60 20.96 0.62 -12.91
C PHE A 60 21.86 -0.17 -11.96
N ILE A 61 21.48 -1.38 -11.54
CA ILE A 61 22.36 -2.24 -10.73
C ILE A 61 23.65 -2.58 -11.49
N TYR A 62 23.53 -3.00 -12.75
CA TYR A 62 24.69 -3.36 -13.55
C TYR A 62 25.63 -2.16 -13.77
N TYR A 63 25.04 -1.00 -14.11
CA TYR A 63 25.78 0.24 -14.28
C TYR A 63 26.43 0.71 -12.96
N GLY A 64 25.68 0.65 -11.87
CA GLY A 64 26.14 1.01 -10.53
C GLY A 64 27.31 0.14 -10.06
N ARG A 65 27.29 -1.16 -10.39
CA ARG A 65 28.40 -2.08 -10.09
C ARG A 65 29.70 -1.66 -10.77
N SER A 66 29.68 -1.39 -12.07
CA SER A 66 30.88 -0.98 -12.81
C SER A 66 31.41 0.38 -12.36
N LEU A 67 30.53 1.29 -11.94
CA LEU A 67 30.93 2.58 -11.36
C LEU A 67 31.53 2.44 -9.95
N MET A 68 31.03 1.51 -9.14
CA MET A 68 31.55 1.23 -7.80
C MET A 68 32.86 0.43 -7.83
N GLU A 69 33.21 -0.28 -8.90
CA GLU A 69 34.53 -0.94 -9.04
C GLU A 69 35.70 0.06 -8.96
N LYS A 70 35.46 1.34 -9.28
CA LYS A 70 36.46 2.41 -9.26
C LYS A 70 36.40 3.29 -8.00
N ARG A 71 35.51 2.99 -7.04
CA ARG A 71 35.29 3.82 -5.83
C ARG A 71 35.27 2.98 -4.56
N GLU A 72 35.61 3.61 -3.45
CA GLU A 72 35.55 2.97 -2.13
C GLU A 72 34.10 2.73 -1.68
N ARG A 73 33.89 1.68 -0.89
CA ARG A 73 32.57 1.26 -0.38
C ARG A 73 31.92 2.39 0.43
N TYR A 74 30.69 2.73 0.09
CA TYR A 74 29.90 3.66 0.89
C TYR A 74 29.41 2.97 2.18
N GLU A 75 29.50 3.67 3.32
CA GLU A 75 28.88 3.22 4.57
C GLU A 75 27.38 3.55 4.59
N LEU A 76 26.57 2.75 3.88
CA LEU A 76 25.11 2.91 3.88
C LEU A 76 24.41 2.34 5.13
N ARG A 77 25.13 2.11 6.24
CA ARG A 77 24.55 1.46 7.42
C ARG A 77 23.38 2.25 8.02
N LEU A 78 23.59 3.54 8.29
CA LEU A 78 22.54 4.43 8.80
C LEU A 78 21.32 4.53 7.87
N PRO A 79 21.47 4.82 6.56
CA PRO A 79 20.32 4.86 5.66
C PRO A 79 19.62 3.50 5.51
N LEU A 80 20.34 2.38 5.53
CA LEU A 80 19.71 1.04 5.52
C LEU A 80 18.89 0.79 6.79
N ILE A 81 19.40 1.18 7.96
CA ILE A 81 18.67 1.02 9.23
C ILE A 81 17.40 1.87 9.20
N LEU A 82 17.49 3.13 8.78
CA LEU A 82 16.33 4.02 8.69
C LEU A 82 15.30 3.49 7.69
N TRP A 83 15.75 2.99 6.54
CA TRP A 83 14.87 2.40 5.53
C TRP A 83 14.15 1.16 6.03
N ASN A 84 14.87 0.21 6.64
CA ASN A 84 14.28 -1.00 7.20
C ASN A 84 13.31 -0.68 8.34
N LEU A 85 13.63 0.30 9.19
CA LEU A 85 12.73 0.75 10.25
C LEU A 85 11.45 1.37 9.66
N SER A 86 11.58 2.19 8.62
CA SER A 86 10.42 2.80 7.94
C SER A 86 9.51 1.74 7.31
N LEU A 87 10.10 0.74 6.65
CA LEU A 87 9.35 -0.40 6.08
C LEU A 87 8.67 -1.24 7.17
N ALA A 88 9.34 -1.46 8.30
CA ALA A 88 8.77 -2.19 9.43
C ALA A 88 7.56 -1.46 10.02
N LEU A 89 7.69 -0.16 10.27
CA LEU A 89 6.57 0.68 10.73
C LEU A 89 5.42 0.66 9.73
N PHE A 90 5.71 0.84 8.44
CA PHE A 90 4.70 0.79 7.38
C PHE A 90 3.95 -0.55 7.38
N SER A 91 4.66 -1.67 7.50
CA SER A 91 4.04 -2.99 7.56
C SER A 91 3.16 -3.18 8.80
N ILE A 92 3.56 -2.66 9.97
CA ILE A 92 2.76 -2.72 11.20
C ILE A 92 1.47 -1.90 11.03
N PHE A 93 1.55 -0.68 10.49
CA PHE A 93 0.38 0.16 10.26
C PHE A 93 -0.60 -0.49 9.27
N GLY A 94 -0.10 -1.03 8.15
CA GLY A 94 -0.93 -1.76 7.19
C GLY A 94 -1.59 -3.00 7.83
N MET A 95 -0.87 -3.75 8.65
CA MET A 95 -1.42 -4.92 9.35
C MET A 95 -2.55 -4.53 10.31
N ILE A 96 -2.35 -3.51 11.16
CA ILE A 96 -3.37 -3.05 12.11
C ILE A 96 -4.66 -2.64 11.40
N ARG A 97 -4.56 -2.10 10.17
CA ARG A 97 -5.70 -1.64 9.37
C ARG A 97 -6.37 -2.77 8.59
N CYS A 98 -5.62 -3.69 7.99
CA CYS A 98 -6.17 -4.75 7.14
C CYS A 98 -6.63 -6.00 7.93
N VAL A 99 -5.96 -6.36 9.02
CA VAL A 99 -6.26 -7.57 9.80
C VAL A 99 -7.68 -7.61 10.38
N PRO A 100 -8.22 -6.55 11.02
CA PRO A 100 -9.56 -6.64 11.63
C PRO A 100 -10.65 -6.88 10.57
N GLU A 101 -10.51 -6.28 9.39
CA GLU A 101 -11.43 -6.49 8.27
C GLU A 101 -11.31 -7.92 7.71
N MET A 102 -10.09 -8.42 7.53
CA MET A 102 -9.85 -9.80 7.09
C MET A 102 -10.44 -10.82 8.08
N ILE A 103 -10.28 -10.58 9.39
CA ILE A 103 -10.86 -11.42 10.44
C ILE A 103 -12.39 -11.37 10.35
N TYR A 104 -12.99 -10.19 10.22
CA TYR A 104 -14.44 -10.06 10.09
C TYR A 104 -15.00 -10.77 8.85
N ALA A 105 -14.35 -10.61 7.69
CA ALA A 105 -14.72 -11.32 6.46
C ALA A 105 -14.62 -12.85 6.63
N LEU A 106 -13.56 -13.32 7.27
CA LEU A 106 -13.33 -14.74 7.54
C LEU A 106 -14.41 -15.34 8.47
N TYR A 107 -14.77 -14.63 9.53
CA TYR A 107 -15.77 -15.09 10.50
C TYR A 107 -17.19 -15.08 9.93
N LYS A 108 -17.52 -14.08 9.10
CA LYS A 108 -18.90 -13.88 8.63
C LYS A 108 -19.23 -14.70 7.37
N GLU A 109 -18.33 -14.70 6.40
CA GLU A 109 -18.59 -15.23 5.06
C GLU A 109 -17.70 -16.46 4.73
N GLY A 110 -16.75 -16.77 5.61
CA GLY A 110 -15.84 -17.90 5.47
C GLY A 110 -14.62 -17.62 4.59
N LEU A 111 -13.72 -18.62 4.53
CA LEU A 111 -12.44 -18.51 3.84
C LEU A 111 -12.60 -18.43 2.31
N GLN A 112 -13.56 -19.17 1.75
CA GLN A 112 -13.83 -19.14 0.31
C GLN A 112 -14.27 -17.74 -0.14
N TYR A 113 -15.15 -17.09 0.61
CA TYR A 113 -15.55 -15.72 0.29
C TYR A 113 -14.41 -14.73 0.44
N THR A 114 -13.62 -14.84 1.51
CA THR A 114 -12.51 -13.91 1.78
C THR A 114 -11.43 -13.94 0.69
N ILE A 115 -11.20 -15.11 0.07
CA ILE A 115 -10.19 -15.28 -0.98
C ILE A 115 -10.76 -14.99 -2.38
N CYS A 116 -11.99 -15.44 -2.66
CA CYS A 116 -12.57 -15.33 -4.00
C CYS A 116 -13.30 -14.01 -4.25
N ASN A 117 -13.63 -13.24 -3.21
CA ASN A 117 -14.29 -11.96 -3.37
C ASN A 117 -13.29 -10.80 -3.31
N ASN A 118 -13.30 -9.99 -4.37
CA ASN A 118 -12.48 -8.78 -4.48
C ASN A 118 -13.10 -7.57 -3.73
N SER A 119 -14.08 -7.77 -2.84
CA SER A 119 -14.68 -6.63 -2.10
C SER A 119 -13.69 -5.93 -1.18
N ASN A 120 -12.61 -6.61 -0.76
CA ASN A 120 -11.53 -6.05 0.07
C ASN A 120 -10.67 -4.99 -0.66
N ILE A 121 -10.91 -4.77 -1.96
CA ILE A 121 -10.26 -3.72 -2.76
C ILE A 121 -10.92 -2.36 -2.50
N TYR A 122 -12.12 -2.33 -1.91
CA TYR A 122 -12.89 -1.11 -1.68
C TYR A 122 -12.75 -0.64 -0.22
N GLY A 123 -12.71 0.67 0.00
CA GLY A 123 -12.63 1.26 1.33
C GLY A 123 -11.20 1.40 1.87
N ILE A 124 -11.05 1.36 3.18
CA ILE A 124 -9.79 1.70 3.87
C ILE A 124 -8.72 0.65 3.59
N THR A 125 -9.07 -0.63 3.61
CA THR A 125 -8.20 -1.75 3.18
C THR A 125 -7.67 -1.57 1.77
N GLY A 126 -8.52 -1.18 0.82
CA GLY A 126 -8.13 -0.92 -0.56
C GLY A 126 -6.98 0.08 -0.70
N PHE A 127 -7.02 1.16 0.08
CA PHE A 127 -5.93 2.13 0.16
C PHE A 127 -4.63 1.51 0.67
N TRP A 128 -4.67 0.80 1.80
CA TRP A 128 -3.48 0.20 2.41
C TRP A 128 -2.88 -0.90 1.52
N ILE A 129 -3.72 -1.70 0.86
CA ILE A 129 -3.30 -2.70 -0.13
C ILE A 129 -2.62 -2.02 -1.32
N THR A 130 -3.19 -0.92 -1.84
CA THR A 130 -2.60 -0.19 -2.97
C THR A 130 -1.21 0.34 -2.62
N ILE A 131 -1.03 0.96 -1.46
CA ILE A 131 0.29 1.45 -1.04
C ILE A 131 1.24 0.29 -0.75
N PHE A 132 0.74 -0.82 -0.19
CA PHE A 132 1.56 -2.01 0.02
C PHE A 132 2.10 -2.55 -1.31
N CYS A 133 1.29 -2.57 -2.37
CA CYS A 133 1.75 -2.92 -3.72
C CYS A 133 2.82 -1.96 -4.25
N ILE A 134 2.71 -0.65 -3.96
CA ILE A 134 3.71 0.36 -4.34
C ILE A 134 5.03 0.21 -3.55
N SER A 135 4.99 -0.36 -2.34
CA SER A 135 6.18 -0.51 -1.49
C SER A 135 7.18 -1.57 -1.97
N LYS A 136 6.85 -2.29 -3.04
CA LYS A 136 7.67 -3.36 -3.65
C LYS A 136 8.40 -2.85 -4.87
#